data_AF-A0A1V6Q6W6-F1
#
_entry.id   AF-A0A1V6Q6W6-F1
#
_cell.length_a   1.000
_cell.length_b   1.000
_cell.length_c   1.000
_cell.angle_alpha   90.00
_cell.angle_beta   90.00
_cell.angle_gamma   90.00
#
_symmetry.space_group_name_H-M   'P 1'
#
loop_
_entity.id
_entity.type
_entity.pdbx_description
1 polymer ?
#
loop_
_entity_poly.entity_id
_entity_poly.type
_entity_poly.pdbx_seq_one_letter_code
_entity_poly.pdbx_strand_id
1 'polypeptide(L)'
;MHISTTIWMLAACLGTVINASNVLEVNLVFPRNETYAPNDTFPVVFAFKNSERARRLNPSISYSLRDEDGDKVYNLWHELHWVNWTNQETYFAHKYSNAFSTEGRWSVLWTLSWDSCNVESPEYSNEVISNSTTKATMFTTSNSAPKLDPVSATANKTCTGQPGVAINVTDKTKSISSALWEGGKYTNHTCAVVAASPTPSTNPCRTQIDKTTLASMEASKLASYCDLHFNEPAECPDKKSAAQPLAVAGLSCLLGLTGALGFFLV
;
A
#
# COMPACT_ATOMS: atom_id res chain seq x y z
N MET A 1 -61.73 24.45 16.90
CA MET A 1 -60.83 24.29 15.74
C MET A 1 -59.54 25.01 16.09
N HIS A 2 -58.52 24.30 16.59
CA HIS A 2 -57.31 23.88 15.85
C HIS A 2 -56.82 24.99 14.89
N ILE A 3 -55.57 25.44 14.94
CA ILE A 3 -54.35 24.67 14.66
C ILE A 3 -53.15 25.30 15.41
N SER A 4 -52.42 24.51 16.19
CA SER A 4 -51.09 24.85 16.71
C SER A 4 -50.05 24.42 15.68
N THR A 5 -49.33 25.38 15.11
CA THR A 5 -48.22 25.16 14.17
C THR A 5 -46.94 24.83 14.94
N THR A 6 -46.50 23.58 14.87
CA THR A 6 -45.15 23.20 15.30
C THR A 6 -44.31 22.93 14.06
N ILE A 7 -43.43 23.87 13.73
CA ILE A 7 -42.47 23.75 12.63
C ILE A 7 -41.32 22.87 13.13
N TRP A 8 -41.23 21.65 12.60
CA TRP A 8 -40.10 20.76 12.79
C TRP A 8 -38.95 21.21 11.85
N MET A 9 -37.91 21.82 12.42
CA MET A 9 -36.66 22.09 11.72
C MET A 9 -35.85 20.79 11.66
N LEU A 10 -35.94 20.05 10.55
CA LEU A 10 -34.99 19.00 10.23
C LEU A 10 -33.73 19.64 9.64
N ALA A 11 -32.72 19.86 10.48
CA ALA A 11 -31.38 20.18 10.04
C ALA A 11 -30.76 18.92 9.39
N ALA A 12 -30.86 18.82 8.06
CA ALA A 12 -30.12 17.82 7.32
C ALA A 12 -28.63 18.23 7.33
N CYS A 13 -27.82 17.51 8.12
CA CYS A 13 -26.37 17.56 7.98
C CYS A 13 -26.02 17.02 6.59
N LEU A 14 -25.79 17.91 5.63
CA LEU A 14 -25.17 17.59 4.35
C LEU A 14 -23.70 17.22 4.62
N GLY A 15 -23.47 16.00 5.08
CA GLY A 15 -22.14 15.41 5.07
C GLY A 15 -21.70 15.25 3.62
N THR A 16 -20.51 15.74 3.29
CA THR A 16 -19.89 15.48 1.99
C THR A 16 -19.68 13.97 1.85
N VAL A 17 -20.32 13.37 0.84
CA VAL A 17 -20.13 11.95 0.53
C VAL A 17 -18.74 11.78 -0.09
N ILE A 18 -17.79 11.22 0.66
CA ILE A 18 -16.49 10.82 0.12
C ILE A 18 -16.69 9.49 -0.61
N ASN A 19 -16.43 9.48 -1.92
CA ASN A 19 -16.43 8.23 -2.67
C ASN A 19 -15.18 7.41 -2.30
N ALA A 20 -15.38 6.19 -1.78
CA ALA A 20 -14.28 5.31 -1.38
C ALA A 20 -13.32 4.98 -2.53
N SER A 21 -13.77 5.00 -3.79
CA SER A 21 -12.92 4.82 -4.97
C SER A 21 -11.97 5.98 -5.26
N ASN A 22 -12.09 7.09 -4.54
CA ASN A 22 -11.24 8.27 -4.69
C ASN A 22 -10.19 8.34 -3.58
N VAL A 23 -10.25 7.44 -2.62
CA VAL A 23 -9.32 7.41 -1.49
C VAL A 23 -8.15 6.50 -1.83
N LEU A 24 -6.94 7.07 -1.87
CA LEU A 24 -5.71 6.30 -1.74
C LEU A 24 -5.48 6.06 -0.26
N GLU A 25 -5.37 4.82 0.16
CA GLU A 25 -5.13 4.46 1.55
C GLU A 25 -3.80 3.71 1.67
N VAL A 26 -2.90 4.24 2.49
CA VAL A 26 -1.56 3.69 2.73
C VAL A 26 -1.44 3.26 4.19
N ASN A 27 -1.13 1.99 4.41
CA ASN A 27 -1.03 1.42 5.76
C ASN A 27 0.26 0.64 5.94
N LEU A 28 0.85 0.69 7.15
CA LEU A 28 1.81 -0.32 7.58
C LEU A 28 1.04 -1.60 7.95
N VAL A 29 1.05 -2.58 7.05
CA VAL A 29 0.33 -3.85 7.24
C VAL A 29 1.11 -4.80 8.14
N PHE A 30 2.44 -4.73 8.06
CA PHE A 30 3.33 -5.55 8.87
C PHE A 30 4.66 -4.82 9.14
N PRO A 31 5.20 -4.84 10.37
CA PRO A 31 4.65 -5.45 11.57
C PRO A 31 3.45 -4.69 12.15
N ARG A 32 2.61 -5.42 12.89
CA ARG A 32 1.57 -4.87 13.76
C ARG A 32 2.08 -4.75 15.20
N ASN A 33 1.35 -4.00 16.03
CA ASN A 33 1.62 -3.86 17.47
C ASN A 33 1.34 -5.17 18.23
N GLU A 34 2.22 -6.14 18.02
CA GLU A 34 2.17 -7.50 18.53
C GLU A 34 3.60 -7.97 18.86
N THR A 35 3.70 -9.23 19.30
CA THR A 35 4.98 -9.87 19.61
C THR A 35 5.27 -10.98 18.59
N TYR A 36 6.48 -10.98 18.03
CA TYR A 36 6.93 -11.97 17.05
C TYR A 36 8.22 -12.66 17.52
N ALA A 37 8.51 -13.87 17.03
CA ALA A 37 9.84 -14.44 17.22
C ALA A 37 10.90 -13.58 16.49
N PRO A 38 12.11 -13.38 17.07
CA PRO A 38 13.22 -12.76 16.37
C PRO A 38 13.50 -13.46 15.04
N ASN A 39 13.85 -12.68 14.01
CA ASN A 39 14.08 -13.19 12.66
C ASN A 39 15.08 -12.30 11.91
N ASP A 40 16.02 -12.91 11.19
CA ASP A 40 17.01 -12.21 10.37
C ASP A 40 16.47 -11.75 9.00
N THR A 41 15.28 -12.21 8.65
CA THR A 41 14.56 -12.00 7.40
C THR A 41 13.16 -11.48 7.71
N PHE A 42 13.10 -10.41 8.49
CA PHE A 42 11.84 -9.86 8.97
C PHE A 42 11.28 -8.85 7.95
N PRO A 43 10.08 -9.04 7.39
CA PRO A 43 9.53 -8.12 6.40
C PRO A 43 8.96 -6.86 7.07
N VAL A 44 9.11 -5.72 6.40
CA VAL A 44 8.33 -4.51 6.66
C VAL A 44 7.51 -4.26 5.41
N VAL A 45 6.19 -4.18 5.56
CA VAL A 45 5.23 -4.19 4.45
C VAL A 45 4.23 -3.06 4.59
N PHE A 46 4.23 -2.20 3.57
CA PHE A 46 3.21 -1.17 3.37
C PHE A 46 2.25 -1.61 2.26
N ALA A 47 0.98 -1.29 2.42
CA ALA A 47 -0.01 -1.48 1.37
C ALA A 47 -0.58 -0.16 0.90
N PHE A 48 -0.60 0.04 -0.40
CA PHE A 48 -1.29 1.12 -1.11
C PHE A 48 -2.58 0.55 -1.69
N LYS A 49 -3.71 0.75 -1.01
CA LYS A 49 -5.02 0.34 -1.51
C LYS A 49 -5.55 1.39 -2.47
N ASN A 50 -6.30 0.93 -3.48
CA ASN A 50 -6.76 1.77 -4.59
C ASN A 50 -5.57 2.41 -5.29
N SER A 51 -4.57 1.58 -5.61
CA SER A 51 -3.22 2.03 -5.93
C SER A 51 -3.13 2.89 -7.20
N GLU A 52 -4.09 2.81 -8.12
CA GLU A 52 -4.12 3.68 -9.31
C GLU A 52 -4.15 5.17 -8.93
N ARG A 53 -4.76 5.52 -7.79
CA ARG A 53 -4.81 6.89 -7.28
C ARG A 53 -3.44 7.47 -6.92
N ALA A 54 -2.43 6.61 -6.72
CA ALA A 54 -1.05 7.02 -6.49
C ALA A 54 -0.30 7.46 -7.76
N ARG A 55 -0.79 7.10 -8.96
CA ARG A 55 -0.09 7.28 -10.25
C ARG A 55 0.39 8.71 -10.51
N ARG A 56 -0.35 9.71 -10.03
CA ARG A 56 -0.09 11.14 -10.30
C ARG A 56 0.27 11.92 -9.03
N LEU A 57 0.66 11.20 -7.97
CA LEU A 57 1.04 11.76 -6.69
C LEU A 57 2.54 11.72 -6.41
N ASN A 58 3.34 11.06 -7.26
CA ASN A 58 4.79 10.87 -7.04
C ASN A 58 5.11 10.45 -5.59
N PRO A 59 4.47 9.40 -5.04
CA PRO A 59 4.61 9.10 -3.62
C PRO A 59 6.01 8.55 -3.32
N SER A 60 6.44 8.71 -2.07
CA SER A 60 7.60 8.01 -1.51
C SER A 60 7.34 7.61 -0.07
N ILE A 61 7.97 6.52 0.36
CA ILE A 61 7.97 6.12 1.78
C ILE A 61 9.41 6.07 2.25
N SER A 62 9.70 6.80 3.32
CA SER A 62 10.92 6.63 4.11
C SER A 62 10.55 6.15 5.49
N TYR A 63 11.41 5.35 6.11
CA TYR A 63 11.14 4.83 7.45
C TYR A 63 12.43 4.47 8.18
N SER A 64 12.34 4.52 9.51
CA SER A 64 13.40 4.11 10.41
C SER A 64 12.92 2.99 11.32
N LEU A 65 13.74 1.95 11.45
CA LEU A 65 13.57 0.87 12.41
C LEU A 65 14.44 1.20 13.61
N ARG A 66 13.83 1.35 14.78
CA ARG A 66 14.54 1.75 16.01
C ARG A 66 14.25 0.80 17.14
N ASP A 67 15.26 0.49 17.95
CA ASP A 67 15.00 -0.11 19.26
C ASP A 67 14.42 0.94 20.23
N GLU A 68 13.91 0.48 21.37
CA GLU A 68 13.28 1.34 22.39
C GLU A 68 14.25 2.36 22.97
N ASP A 69 15.51 1.99 23.14
CA ASP A 69 16.56 2.86 23.68
C ASP A 69 17.08 3.88 22.65
N GLY A 70 16.84 3.64 21.34
CA GLY A 70 17.30 4.49 20.25
C GLY A 70 18.76 4.27 19.85
N ASP A 71 19.42 3.26 20.41
CA ASP A 71 20.81 2.91 20.13
C ASP A 71 21.00 2.32 18.72
N LYS A 72 20.00 1.59 18.22
CA LYS A 72 20.01 1.00 16.87
C LYS A 72 19.00 1.70 16.00
N VAL A 73 19.48 2.36 14.93
CA VAL A 73 18.63 3.00 13.93
C VAL A 73 18.99 2.53 12.53
N TYR A 74 18.03 1.91 11.84
CA TYR A 74 18.15 1.51 10.45
C TYR A 74 17.22 2.36 9.59
N ASN A 75 17.77 3.14 8.65
CA ASN A 75 16.99 3.98 7.75
C ASN A 75 16.79 3.27 6.41
N LEU A 76 15.54 3.23 5.94
CA LEU A 76 15.14 2.61 4.69
C LEU A 76 14.19 3.53 3.92
N TRP A 77 14.12 3.32 2.61
CA TRP A 77 13.19 4.01 1.74
C TRP A 77 12.69 3.07 0.64
N HIS A 78 11.51 3.39 0.11
CA HIS A 78 10.97 2.83 -1.11
C HIS A 78 10.99 3.87 -2.22
N GLU A 79 11.65 3.54 -3.32
CA GLU A 79 11.53 4.27 -4.57
C GLU A 79 10.28 3.79 -5.30
N LEU A 80 9.20 4.54 -5.16
CA LEU A 80 7.89 4.14 -5.70
C LEU A 80 7.61 4.72 -7.09
N HIS A 81 8.54 5.51 -7.63
CA HIS A 81 8.37 6.20 -8.91
C HIS A 81 8.44 5.25 -10.12
N TRP A 82 9.03 4.05 -9.97
CA TRP A 82 9.04 2.99 -10.99
C TRP A 82 7.84 2.05 -10.92
N VAL A 83 6.97 2.22 -9.93
CA VAL A 83 5.86 1.29 -9.72
C VAL A 83 4.82 1.47 -10.81
N ASN A 84 4.40 0.36 -11.40
CA ASN A 84 3.23 0.36 -12.27
C ASN A 84 1.95 0.34 -11.43
N TRP A 85 1.35 1.52 -11.29
CA TRP A 85 0.14 1.74 -10.47
C TRP A 85 -1.16 1.24 -11.10
N THR A 86 -1.19 0.85 -12.38
CA THR A 86 -2.44 0.52 -13.11
C THR A 86 -2.84 -0.95 -13.08
N ASN A 87 -2.06 -1.82 -12.42
CA ASN A 87 -2.19 -3.27 -12.59
C ASN A 87 -2.74 -4.03 -11.38
N GLN A 88 -3.12 -3.34 -10.31
CA GLN A 88 -3.56 -3.98 -9.06
C GLN A 88 -4.48 -3.07 -8.25
N GLU A 89 -5.39 -3.65 -7.48
CA GLU A 89 -6.20 -2.92 -6.50
C GLU A 89 -5.33 -2.46 -5.31
N THR A 90 -4.42 -3.33 -4.86
CA THR A 90 -3.50 -3.06 -3.75
C THR A 90 -2.07 -3.34 -4.18
N TYR A 91 -1.18 -2.37 -3.99
CA TYR A 91 0.26 -2.56 -4.16
C TYR A 91 0.96 -2.75 -2.81
N PHE A 92 1.80 -3.77 -2.69
CA PHE A 92 2.56 -4.07 -1.48
C PHE A 92 4.04 -3.66 -1.62
N ALA A 93 4.38 -2.50 -1.07
CA ALA A 93 5.77 -2.07 -0.95
C ALA A 93 6.41 -2.77 0.25
N HIS A 94 7.51 -3.49 0.04
CA HIS A 94 8.11 -4.32 1.08
C HIS A 94 9.63 -4.36 1.00
N LYS A 95 10.28 -4.50 2.16
CA LYS A 95 11.70 -4.84 2.29
C LYS A 95 11.89 -5.77 3.48
N TYR A 96 12.89 -6.63 3.39
CA TYR A 96 13.31 -7.50 4.48
C TYR A 96 14.46 -6.85 5.25
N SER A 97 14.47 -7.04 6.56
CA SER A 97 15.51 -6.51 7.45
C SER A 97 15.93 -7.55 8.47
N ASN A 98 17.21 -7.55 8.81
CA ASN A 98 17.79 -8.33 9.90
C ASN A 98 17.85 -7.56 11.23
N ALA A 99 17.33 -6.32 11.26
CA ALA A 99 17.30 -5.48 12.46
C ALA A 99 16.60 -6.18 13.64
N PHE A 100 15.62 -7.04 13.34
CA PHE A 100 14.75 -7.70 14.31
C PHE A 100 15.20 -9.13 14.65
N SER A 101 16.50 -9.41 14.51
CA SER A 101 17.12 -10.71 14.81
C SER A 101 17.35 -10.97 16.30
N THR A 102 17.15 -9.97 17.16
CA THR A 102 17.27 -10.09 18.62
C THR A 102 15.94 -9.81 19.32
N GLU A 103 15.79 -10.27 20.57
CA GLU A 103 14.68 -9.85 21.43
C GLU A 103 14.76 -8.34 21.72
N GLY A 104 13.61 -7.71 21.90
CA GLY A 104 13.54 -6.29 22.21
C GLY A 104 12.22 -5.65 21.81
N ARG A 105 12.09 -4.38 22.17
CA ARG A 105 11.00 -3.52 21.71
C ARG A 105 11.50 -2.65 20.58
N TRP A 106 10.66 -2.55 19.56
CA TRP A 106 11.03 -1.93 18.29
C TRP A 106 9.94 -0.98 17.83
N SER A 107 10.35 0.02 17.07
CA SER A 107 9.48 0.98 16.42
C SER A 107 9.74 1.04 14.92
N VAL A 108 8.67 1.12 14.13
CA VAL A 108 8.70 1.50 12.72
C VAL A 108 8.12 2.90 12.63
N LEU A 109 8.99 3.90 12.54
CA LEU A 109 8.62 5.30 12.28
C LEU A 109 8.72 5.54 10.78
N TRP A 110 7.60 5.80 10.11
CA TRP A 110 7.53 5.94 8.66
C TRP A 110 6.87 7.25 8.25
N THR A 111 7.30 7.79 7.13
CA THR A 111 6.78 9.00 6.51
C THR A 111 6.34 8.69 5.10
N LEU A 112 5.07 8.92 4.80
CA LEU A 112 4.59 9.01 3.43
C LEU A 112 4.71 10.45 2.96
N SER A 113 5.37 10.66 1.83
CA SER A 113 5.40 11.94 1.13
C SER A 113 4.70 11.80 -0.21
N TRP A 114 4.01 12.86 -0.64
CA TRP A 114 3.35 12.91 -1.94
C TRP A 114 3.23 14.34 -2.46
N ASP A 115 3.17 14.47 -3.77
CA ASP A 115 2.96 15.71 -4.50
C ASP A 115 1.52 15.80 -4.99
N SER A 116 0.96 17.00 -5.03
CA SER A 116 -0.38 17.27 -5.56
C SER A 116 -0.41 18.60 -6.31
N CYS A 117 -1.44 18.82 -7.13
CA CYS A 117 -1.58 20.07 -7.86
C CYS A 117 -1.92 21.25 -6.95
N ASN A 118 -1.28 22.40 -7.17
CA ASN A 118 -1.82 23.67 -6.69
C ASN A 118 -3.00 24.11 -7.59
N VAL A 119 -4.22 24.04 -7.04
CA VAL A 119 -5.44 24.42 -7.79
C VAL A 119 -5.53 25.92 -8.09
N GLU A 120 -4.91 26.75 -7.24
CA GLU A 120 -4.91 28.22 -7.37
C GLU A 120 -3.86 28.70 -8.38
N SER A 121 -2.86 27.86 -8.66
CA SER A 121 -1.79 28.20 -9.59
C SER A 121 -2.29 28.21 -11.06
N PRO A 122 -1.76 29.10 -11.92
CA PRO A 122 -2.09 29.15 -13.34
C PRO A 122 -1.89 27.81 -14.04
N GLU A 123 -2.57 27.62 -15.17
CA GLU A 123 -2.32 26.47 -16.04
C GLU A 123 -0.85 26.50 -16.52
N TYR A 124 -0.16 25.36 -16.47
CA TYR A 124 1.27 25.23 -16.79
C TYR A 124 2.25 25.89 -15.79
N SER A 125 1.83 26.16 -14.55
CA SER A 125 2.78 26.51 -13.50
C SER A 125 3.71 25.35 -13.14
N ASN A 126 4.81 25.66 -12.48
CA ASN A 126 5.74 24.68 -11.93
C ASN A 126 5.41 24.30 -10.48
N GLU A 127 4.28 24.78 -9.95
CA GLU A 127 3.97 24.68 -8.51
C GLU A 127 3.20 23.41 -8.20
N VAL A 128 3.88 22.49 -7.53
CA VAL A 128 3.28 21.34 -6.86
C VAL A 128 3.25 21.58 -5.35
N ILE A 129 2.25 21.03 -4.68
CA ILE A 129 2.15 21.02 -3.23
C ILE A 129 2.70 19.68 -2.74
N SER A 130 3.87 19.72 -2.12
CA SER A 130 4.46 18.56 -1.45
C SER A 130 3.91 18.46 -0.03
N ASN A 131 3.35 17.30 0.30
CA ASN A 131 2.81 16.98 1.60
C ASN A 131 3.53 15.76 2.17
N SER A 132 3.50 15.64 3.49
CA SER A 132 3.97 14.43 4.15
C SER A 132 3.16 14.15 5.41
N THR A 133 3.17 12.88 5.82
CA THR A 133 2.58 12.46 7.09
C THR A 133 3.43 11.37 7.70
N THR A 134 3.83 11.59 8.94
CA THR A 134 4.62 10.64 9.74
C THR A 134 3.73 9.86 10.70
N LYS A 135 4.01 8.58 10.82
CA LYS A 135 3.30 7.61 11.66
C LYS A 135 4.30 6.66 12.30
N ALA A 136 3.91 6.08 13.44
CA ALA A 136 4.75 5.14 14.17
C ALA A 136 3.96 3.90 14.60
N THR A 137 4.57 2.73 14.50
CA THR A 137 4.06 1.49 15.11
C THR A 137 5.13 0.89 15.99
N MET A 138 4.76 0.59 17.24
CA MET A 138 5.60 -0.14 18.19
C MET A 138 5.25 -1.62 18.11
N PHE A 139 6.22 -2.50 18.30
CA PHE A 139 6.03 -3.96 18.39
C PHE A 139 7.15 -4.59 19.22
N THR A 140 7.09 -5.88 19.49
CA THR A 140 8.10 -6.59 20.30
C THR A 140 8.60 -7.84 19.59
N THR A 141 9.86 -8.19 19.80
CA THR A 141 10.41 -9.50 19.46
C THR A 141 10.73 -10.29 20.73
N SER A 142 10.32 -11.57 20.80
CA SER A 142 10.65 -12.47 21.90
C SER A 142 10.80 -13.91 21.41
N ASN A 143 11.80 -14.62 21.91
CA ASN A 143 12.05 -16.05 21.66
C ASN A 143 10.89 -16.94 22.12
N SER A 144 10.04 -16.44 23.02
CA SER A 144 8.83 -17.14 23.49
C SER A 144 7.64 -16.99 22.53
N ALA A 145 7.71 -16.08 21.56
CA ALA A 145 6.62 -15.82 20.63
C ALA A 145 6.56 -16.87 19.50
N PRO A 146 5.40 -17.05 18.86
CA PRO A 146 5.28 -17.92 17.69
C PRO A 146 6.24 -17.51 16.58
N LYS A 147 6.64 -18.50 15.77
CA LYS A 147 7.45 -18.26 14.57
C LYS A 147 6.77 -17.21 13.70
N LEU A 148 7.58 -16.29 13.18
CA LEU A 148 7.15 -15.25 12.26
C LEU A 148 6.38 -15.83 11.07
N ASP A 149 5.11 -15.44 10.95
CA ASP A 149 4.25 -15.76 9.81
C ASP A 149 3.38 -14.53 9.47
N PRO A 150 3.76 -13.75 8.45
CA PRO A 150 3.01 -12.56 8.03
C PRO A 150 1.56 -12.85 7.62
N VAL A 151 1.27 -14.07 7.16
CA VAL A 151 -0.09 -14.45 6.73
C VAL A 151 -1.01 -14.54 7.94
N SER A 152 -0.65 -15.35 8.94
CA SER A 152 -1.45 -15.45 10.16
C SER A 152 -1.42 -14.16 11.00
N ALA A 153 -0.32 -13.42 11.01
CA ALA A 153 -0.22 -12.14 11.70
C ALA A 153 -1.21 -11.09 11.16
N THR A 154 -1.55 -11.18 9.87
CA THR A 154 -2.44 -10.22 9.23
C THR A 154 -3.89 -10.68 9.08
N ALA A 155 -4.15 -11.99 9.15
CA ALA A 155 -5.46 -12.61 8.96
C ALA A 155 -6.49 -12.21 10.04
N ASN A 156 -7.60 -11.59 9.62
CA ASN A 156 -8.82 -11.36 10.41
C ASN A 156 -8.64 -10.73 11.81
N LYS A 157 -7.57 -9.95 12.01
CA LYS A 157 -7.35 -9.25 13.28
C LYS A 157 -7.94 -7.84 13.28
N THR A 158 -8.37 -7.39 14.44
CA THR A 158 -8.66 -5.99 14.73
C THR A 158 -7.33 -5.24 14.90
N CYS A 159 -7.13 -4.16 14.16
CA CYS A 159 -5.90 -3.36 14.14
C CYS A 159 -6.17 -2.02 14.82
N THR A 160 -6.76 -2.11 16.01
CA THR A 160 -7.01 -0.95 16.87
C THR A 160 -5.69 -0.23 17.10
N GLY A 161 -5.63 1.05 16.71
CA GLY A 161 -4.43 1.87 16.86
C GLY A 161 -3.35 1.66 15.80
N GLN A 162 -3.58 0.88 14.73
CA GLN A 162 -2.64 0.86 13.61
C GLN A 162 -2.73 2.16 12.79
N PRO A 163 -1.60 2.82 12.54
CA PRO A 163 -1.61 4.05 11.79
C PRO A 163 -1.70 3.79 10.28
N GLY A 164 -2.53 4.60 9.62
CA GLY A 164 -2.61 4.71 8.17
C GLY A 164 -2.65 6.16 7.73
N VAL A 165 -2.53 6.37 6.43
CA VAL A 165 -2.73 7.66 5.77
C VAL A 165 -3.76 7.47 4.68
N ALA A 166 -4.79 8.31 4.66
CA ALA A 166 -5.80 8.34 3.59
C ALA A 166 -5.73 9.68 2.86
N ILE A 167 -5.67 9.64 1.55
CA ILE A 167 -5.60 10.81 0.67
C ILE A 167 -6.81 10.77 -0.25
N ASN A 168 -7.65 11.81 -0.21
CA ASN A 168 -8.78 11.94 -1.12
C ASN A 168 -8.30 12.53 -2.45
N VAL A 169 -8.03 11.65 -3.41
CA VAL A 169 -7.54 11.97 -4.75
C VAL A 169 -8.74 12.17 -5.67
N THR A 170 -8.95 13.41 -6.10
CA THR A 170 -10.05 13.72 -7.01
C THR A 170 -9.76 13.21 -8.43
N ASP A 171 -10.78 13.18 -9.28
CA ASP A 171 -10.61 12.85 -10.70
C ASP A 171 -10.00 13.99 -11.53
N LYS A 172 -9.72 15.14 -10.91
CA LYS A 172 -9.13 16.31 -11.57
C LYS A 172 -7.61 16.23 -11.55
N THR A 173 -7.01 16.59 -12.68
CA THR A 173 -5.56 16.68 -12.84
C THR A 173 -5.17 17.93 -13.60
N LYS A 174 -3.94 18.40 -13.39
CA LYS A 174 -3.36 19.53 -14.14
C LYS A 174 -2.01 19.12 -14.73
N SER A 175 -1.71 19.67 -15.90
CA SER A 175 -0.38 19.61 -16.50
C SER A 175 0.55 20.59 -15.79
N ILE A 176 1.78 20.15 -15.53
CA ILE A 176 2.85 20.91 -14.91
C ILE A 176 3.91 21.20 -15.98
N SER A 177 4.39 22.43 -16.08
CA SER A 177 5.45 22.76 -17.03
C SER A 177 6.76 22.04 -16.67
N SER A 178 7.38 21.45 -17.68
CA SER A 178 8.09 20.17 -17.56
C SER A 178 9.57 20.24 -17.16
N ALA A 179 10.05 21.32 -16.52
CA ALA A 179 11.49 21.49 -16.31
C ALA A 179 11.99 21.35 -14.86
N LEU A 180 11.13 21.52 -13.84
CA LEU A 180 11.60 21.69 -12.45
C LEU A 180 11.05 20.67 -11.44
N TRP A 181 10.06 19.85 -11.82
CA TRP A 181 9.50 18.82 -10.93
C TRP A 181 9.98 17.43 -11.32
N GLU A 182 10.76 16.79 -10.44
CA GLU A 182 11.30 15.44 -10.65
C GLU A 182 10.21 14.38 -10.88
N GLY A 183 9.07 14.52 -10.21
CA GLY A 183 7.91 13.64 -10.38
C GLY A 183 7.31 13.68 -11.79
N GLY A 184 7.58 14.73 -12.57
CA GLY A 184 7.09 14.89 -13.94
C GLY A 184 7.54 13.77 -14.87
N LYS A 185 8.77 13.26 -14.70
CA LYS A 185 9.32 12.14 -15.48
C LYS A 185 8.49 10.86 -15.36
N TYR A 186 7.84 10.66 -14.21
CA TYR A 186 7.13 9.41 -13.88
C TYR A 186 5.60 9.57 -13.95
N THR A 187 5.11 10.80 -13.90
CA THR A 187 3.68 11.13 -13.89
C THR A 187 3.19 11.70 -15.23
N ASN A 188 4.05 11.70 -16.26
CA ASN A 188 3.81 12.35 -17.55
C ASN A 188 3.47 13.85 -17.37
N HIS A 189 4.27 14.52 -16.54
CA HIS A 189 4.13 15.94 -16.18
C HIS A 189 2.70 16.32 -15.76
N THR A 190 1.99 15.41 -15.11
CA THR A 190 0.60 15.59 -14.69
C THR A 190 0.46 15.26 -13.21
N CYS A 191 -0.01 16.23 -12.41
CA CYS A 191 -0.30 16.01 -11.00
C CYS A 191 -1.78 15.68 -10.77
N ALA A 192 -2.11 15.07 -9.63
CA ALA A 192 -3.49 14.94 -9.16
C ALA A 192 -3.89 16.05 -8.19
N VAL A 193 -5.15 16.48 -8.26
CA VAL A 193 -5.74 17.38 -7.27
C VAL A 193 -6.26 16.55 -6.09
N VAL A 194 -5.85 16.92 -4.88
CA VAL A 194 -6.34 16.32 -3.63
C VAL A 194 -7.37 17.23 -2.96
N ALA A 195 -8.37 16.65 -2.30
CA ALA A 195 -9.34 17.43 -1.54
C ALA A 195 -8.74 17.91 -0.21
N ALA A 196 -8.99 19.18 0.14
CA ALA A 196 -8.42 19.81 1.33
C ALA A 196 -8.96 19.26 2.66
N SER A 197 -10.21 18.78 2.69
CA SER A 197 -10.85 18.19 3.89
C SER A 197 -12.26 17.65 3.59
N PRO A 198 -12.80 16.76 4.46
CA PRO A 198 -12.11 16.11 5.57
C PRO A 198 -11.24 14.94 5.09
N THR A 199 -10.20 14.63 5.86
CA THR A 199 -9.35 13.46 5.62
C THR A 199 -10.20 12.19 5.79
N PRO A 200 -10.21 11.28 4.80
CA PRO A 200 -10.96 10.03 4.93
C PRO A 200 -10.45 9.19 6.11
N SER A 201 -11.33 8.37 6.69
CA SER A 201 -10.90 7.38 7.68
C SER A 201 -10.11 6.26 6.99
N THR A 202 -9.13 5.71 7.70
CA THR A 202 -8.36 4.54 7.25
C THR A 202 -8.97 3.26 7.84
N ASN A 203 -8.82 2.15 7.13
CA ASN A 203 -9.13 0.82 7.61
C ASN A 203 -7.94 -0.12 7.33
N PRO A 204 -6.87 -0.03 8.16
CA PRO A 204 -5.65 -0.81 7.99
C PRO A 204 -5.87 -2.33 8.02
N CYS A 205 -6.96 -2.81 8.62
CA CYS A 205 -7.26 -4.23 8.76
C CYS A 205 -7.87 -4.88 7.54
N ARG A 206 -8.37 -4.08 6.62
CA ARG A 206 -8.94 -4.62 5.39
C ARG A 206 -7.86 -5.25 4.50
N THR A 207 -6.60 -4.86 4.68
CA THR A 207 -5.50 -5.46 3.94
C THR A 207 -4.84 -6.56 4.74
N GLN A 208 -4.75 -7.73 4.11
CA GLN A 208 -4.09 -8.91 4.64
C GLN A 208 -3.00 -9.33 3.66
N ILE A 209 -1.92 -9.91 4.18
CA ILE A 209 -0.91 -10.57 3.37
C ILE A 209 -1.39 -12.01 3.22
N ASP A 210 -1.80 -12.40 2.02
CA ASP A 210 -2.14 -13.79 1.73
C ASP A 210 -0.90 -14.57 1.27
N LYS A 211 -1.07 -15.89 1.06
CA LYS A 211 0.02 -16.77 0.64
C LYS A 211 0.60 -16.36 -0.72
N THR A 212 -0.23 -15.88 -1.64
CA THR A 212 0.18 -15.46 -2.98
C THR A 212 1.03 -14.19 -2.91
N THR A 213 0.61 -13.23 -2.09
CA THR A 213 1.33 -11.99 -1.82
C THR A 213 2.66 -12.29 -1.17
N LEU A 214 2.69 -13.14 -0.13
CA LEU A 214 3.94 -13.54 0.51
C LEU A 214 4.88 -14.25 -0.47
N ALA A 215 4.37 -15.17 -1.29
CA ALA A 215 5.18 -15.83 -2.32
C ALA A 215 5.74 -14.83 -3.34
N SER A 216 4.96 -13.83 -3.75
CA SER A 216 5.42 -12.75 -4.64
C SER A 216 6.51 -11.89 -3.98
N MET A 217 6.42 -11.64 -2.67
CA MET A 217 7.44 -10.90 -1.92
C MET A 217 8.74 -11.68 -1.83
N GLU A 218 8.67 -12.97 -1.50
CA GLU A 218 9.86 -13.85 -1.48
C GLU A 218 10.49 -13.98 -2.88
N ALA A 219 9.67 -14.06 -3.94
CA ALA A 219 10.16 -14.06 -5.32
C ALA A 219 10.86 -12.73 -5.68
N SER A 220 10.31 -11.59 -5.26
CA SER A 220 10.93 -10.27 -5.47
C SER A 220 12.26 -10.14 -4.72
N LYS A 221 12.33 -10.68 -3.50
CA LYS A 221 13.56 -10.75 -2.71
C LYS A 221 14.61 -11.61 -3.39
N LEU A 222 14.23 -12.80 -3.87
CA LEU A 222 15.11 -13.69 -4.62
C LEU A 222 15.62 -13.03 -5.90
N ALA A 223 14.74 -12.41 -6.69
CA ALA A 223 15.13 -11.68 -7.89
C ALA A 223 16.16 -10.57 -7.59
N SER A 224 15.91 -9.78 -6.54
CA SER A 224 16.85 -8.74 -6.11
C SER A 224 18.21 -9.31 -5.66
N TYR A 225 18.19 -10.45 -4.97
CA TYR A 225 19.41 -11.17 -4.61
C TYR A 225 20.18 -11.64 -5.86
N CYS A 226 19.48 -12.20 -6.83
CA CYS A 226 20.05 -12.68 -8.09
C CYS A 226 20.64 -11.55 -8.96
N ASP A 227 20.01 -10.38 -8.99
CA ASP A 227 20.51 -9.23 -9.75
C ASP A 227 21.83 -8.67 -9.20
N LEU A 228 22.05 -8.81 -7.89
CA LEU A 228 23.25 -8.32 -7.20
C LEU A 228 24.43 -9.30 -7.24
N HIS A 229 24.17 -10.60 -7.48
CA HIS A 229 25.21 -11.63 -7.47
C HIS A 229 25.59 -12.03 -8.90
N PHE A 230 26.77 -11.55 -9.34
CA PHE A 230 27.31 -11.82 -10.68
C PHE A 230 27.60 -13.30 -10.96
N ASN A 231 27.88 -14.08 -9.91
CA ASN A 231 28.05 -15.53 -10.00
C ASN A 231 26.70 -16.17 -9.75
N GLU A 232 26.04 -16.64 -10.82
CA GLU A 232 24.69 -17.24 -10.85
C GLU A 232 24.55 -18.28 -9.72
N PRO A 233 23.99 -17.90 -8.55
CA PRO A 233 23.76 -18.84 -7.46
C PRO A 233 22.76 -19.90 -7.95
N ALA A 234 22.91 -21.15 -7.51
CA ALA A 234 22.05 -22.26 -7.97
C ALA A 234 20.54 -22.04 -7.75
N GLU A 235 20.19 -21.10 -6.87
CA GLU A 235 18.81 -20.72 -6.53
C GLU A 235 18.22 -19.68 -7.48
N CYS A 236 19.03 -19.06 -8.34
CA CYS A 236 18.59 -18.06 -9.30
C CYS A 236 18.13 -18.71 -10.61
N PRO A 237 16.99 -18.27 -11.18
CA PRO A 237 16.50 -18.82 -12.43
C PRO A 237 17.47 -18.54 -13.58
N ASP A 238 17.75 -19.56 -14.40
CA ASP A 238 18.61 -19.43 -15.59
C ASP A 238 18.16 -18.22 -16.44
N LYS A 239 19.10 -17.33 -16.76
CA LYS A 239 18.84 -16.14 -17.61
C LYS A 239 18.25 -16.46 -18.99
N LYS A 240 18.25 -17.73 -19.41
CA LYS A 240 17.68 -18.21 -20.68
C LYS A 240 16.16 -18.37 -20.69
N SER A 241 15.47 -18.28 -19.54
CA SER A 241 14.00 -18.44 -19.46
C SER A 241 13.23 -17.12 -19.26
N ALA A 242 13.92 -15.99 -19.13
CA ALA A 242 13.33 -14.68 -18.80
C ALA A 242 12.51 -14.01 -19.93
N ALA A 243 12.24 -14.70 -21.04
CA ALA A 243 11.41 -14.21 -22.14
C ALA A 243 9.99 -14.80 -22.16
N GLN A 244 9.59 -15.57 -21.14
CA GLN A 244 8.18 -15.93 -20.95
C GLN A 244 7.57 -15.05 -19.86
N PRO A 245 6.56 -14.22 -20.17
CA PRO A 245 5.83 -13.53 -19.12
C PRO A 245 5.29 -14.58 -18.16
N LEU A 246 5.48 -14.35 -16.85
CA LEU A 246 4.83 -15.10 -15.78
C LEU A 246 3.32 -15.04 -16.03
N ALA A 247 2.81 -16.03 -16.75
CA ALA A 247 1.40 -16.26 -16.90
C ALA A 247 0.90 -16.60 -15.49
N VAL A 248 0.27 -15.62 -14.86
CA VAL A 248 -0.61 -15.81 -13.72
C VAL A 248 -1.48 -17.01 -14.08
N ALA A 249 -1.24 -18.14 -13.42
CA ALA A 249 -2.06 -19.33 -13.57
C ALA A 249 -3.44 -18.99 -12.99
N GLY A 250 -4.28 -18.38 -13.81
CA GLY A 250 -5.70 -18.23 -13.56
C GLY A 250 -6.30 -19.63 -13.49
N LEU A 251 -6.47 -20.15 -12.27
CA LEU A 251 -7.31 -21.30 -12.01
C LEU A 251 -8.76 -20.91 -12.38
N SER A 252 -9.11 -21.03 -13.66
CA SER A 252 -10.50 -21.07 -14.10
C SER A 252 -11.01 -22.50 -13.86
N CYS A 253 -11.60 -22.72 -12.69
CA CYS A 253 -12.46 -23.88 -12.45
C CYS A 253 -13.73 -23.75 -13.29
N LEU A 254 -13.72 -24.24 -14.53
CA LEU A 254 -14.94 -24.54 -15.27
C LEU A 254 -15.48 -25.89 -14.79
N LEU A 255 -16.42 -25.85 -13.85
CA LEU A 255 -17.29 -26.99 -13.57
C LEU A 255 -18.18 -27.23 -14.79
N GLY A 256 -17.93 -28.32 -15.50
CA GLY A 256 -18.79 -28.81 -16.57
C GLY A 256 -20.10 -29.35 -16.00
N LEU A 257 -21.21 -28.70 -16.32
CA LEU A 257 -22.55 -29.27 -16.20
C LEU A 257 -22.93 -29.86 -17.56
N THR A 258 -22.73 -31.17 -17.74
CA THR A 258 -23.36 -31.93 -18.82
C THR A 258 -24.78 -32.31 -18.37
N GLY A 259 -25.76 -31.49 -18.78
CA GLY A 259 -27.17 -31.86 -18.72
C GLY A 259 -27.52 -32.75 -19.91
N ALA A 260 -27.73 -34.04 -19.66
CA ALA A 260 -28.40 -34.94 -20.59
C ALA A 260 -29.92 -34.76 -20.42
N LEU A 261 -30.58 -34.20 -21.44
CA LEU A 261 -32.03 -34.32 -21.62
C LEU A 261 -32.27 -34.63 -23.09
N GLY A 262 -32.75 -35.85 -23.32
CA GLY A 262 -33.04 -36.38 -24.63
C GLY A 262 -34.41 -35.98 -25.19
N PHE A 263 -34.62 -36.51 -26.39
CA PHE A 263 -35.88 -36.76 -27.08
C PHE A 263 -36.63 -35.57 -27.68
N PHE A 264 -36.34 -35.36 -28.97
CA PHE A 264 -37.26 -35.01 -30.06
C PHE A 264 -36.59 -35.60 -31.32
N LEU A 265 -37.19 -36.43 -32.18
CA LEU A 265 -38.47 -36.34 -32.86
C LEU A 265 -38.68 -37.58 -33.75
N VAL A 266 -39.96 -37.96 -33.92
CA VAL A 266 -40.60 -38.75 -35.00
C VAL A 266 -40.29 -40.25 -35.09
#